data_AF-A0A2V2CBW3-F1
#
_entry.id   AF-A0A2V2CBW3-F1
#
_cell.length_a   1.000
_cell.length_b   1.000
_cell.length_c   1.000
_cell.angle_alpha   90.00
_cell.angle_beta   90.00
_cell.angle_gamma   90.00
#
_symmetry.space_group_name_H-M   'P 1'
#
loop_
_entity.id
_entity.type
_entity.pdbx_description
1 polymer ?
#
loop_
_entity_poly.entity_id
_entity_poly.type
_entity_poly.pdbx_seq_one_letter_code
_entity_poly.pdbx_strand_id
1 'polypeptide(L)' 'MRMSARFVGNKVGMDTKWVYDLWEKMGVVIKDKSGDWILTKYGRSIGGKMSKSNYCSVPTFKFEIIEKKMIDFYNMCQK' A
#
# COMPACT_ATOMS: atom_id res chain seq x y z
N MET A 1 12.24 -1.33 -7.71
CA MET A 1 11.03 -1.50 -8.57
C MET A 1 9.79 -1.00 -7.84
N ARG A 2 8.81 -0.38 -8.53
CA ARG A 2 7.53 0.00 -7.90
C ARG A 2 6.52 -1.14 -8.04
N MET A 3 5.75 -1.40 -7.00
CA MET A 3 4.79 -2.51 -6.94
C MET A 3 3.44 -2.02 -6.44
N SER A 4 2.36 -2.54 -7.01
CA SER A 4 1.00 -2.42 -6.46
C SER A 4 0.79 -3.44 -5.35
N ALA A 5 -0.30 -3.30 -4.59
CA ALA A 5 -0.65 -4.22 -3.50
C ALA A 5 -0.62 -5.70 -3.94
N ARG A 6 -1.07 -6.01 -5.17
CA ARG A 6 -1.03 -7.36 -5.73
C ARG A 6 0.39 -7.93 -5.82
N PHE A 7 1.31 -7.14 -6.37
CA PHE A 7 2.70 -7.59 -6.52
C PHE A 7 3.45 -7.63 -5.19
N VAL A 8 3.14 -6.71 -4.27
CA VAL A 8 3.66 -6.75 -2.91
C VAL A 8 3.17 -8.02 -2.20
N GLY A 9 1.87 -8.32 -2.27
CA GLY A 9 1.29 -9.54 -1.69
C GLY A 9 1.97 -10.81 -2.19
N ASN A 10 2.12 -10.95 -3.51
CA ASN A 10 2.84 -12.09 -4.09
C ASN A 10 4.28 -12.23 -3.57
N LYS A 11 4.96 -11.11 -3.31
CA LYS A 11 6.33 -11.09 -2.79
C LYS A 11 6.43 -11.51 -1.33
N VAL A 12 5.43 -11.13 -0.51
CA VAL A 12 5.41 -11.40 0.93
C VAL A 12 4.56 -12.61 1.31
N GLY A 13 4.03 -13.35 0.33
CA GLY A 13 3.19 -14.53 0.56
C GLY A 13 1.79 -14.22 1.08
N MET A 14 1.25 -13.03 0.78
CA MET A 14 -0.06 -12.56 1.24
C MET A 14 -0.98 -12.23 0.06
N ASP A 15 -2.30 -12.27 0.29
CA ASP A 15 -3.25 -11.85 -0.73
C ASP A 15 -3.32 -10.31 -0.88
N THR A 16 -3.95 -9.85 -1.96
CA THR A 16 -4.04 -8.41 -2.25
C THR A 16 -4.91 -7.66 -1.23
N LYS A 17 -5.94 -8.31 -0.68
CA LYS A 17 -6.86 -7.70 0.29
C LYS A 17 -6.12 -7.44 1.59
N TRP A 18 -5.38 -8.42 2.10
CA TRP A 18 -4.55 -8.32 3.29
C TRP A 18 -3.58 -7.14 3.20
N VAL A 19 -2.94 -6.95 2.04
CA VAL A 19 -2.02 -5.83 1.82
C VAL A 19 -2.75 -4.49 1.88
N TYR A 20 -3.92 -4.35 1.25
CA TYR A 20 -4.69 -3.11 1.33
C TYR A 20 -5.21 -2.84 2.74
N ASP A 21 -5.71 -3.86 3.44
CA ASP A 21 -6.18 -3.74 4.82
C ASP A 21 -5.03 -3.28 5.75
N LEU A 22 -3.82 -3.81 5.55
CA LEU A 22 -2.64 -3.36 6.29
C LEU A 22 -2.25 -1.92 5.92
N TRP A 23 -2.23 -1.59 4.64
CA TRP A 23 -1.90 -0.25 4.16
C TRP A 23 -2.90 0.80 4.65
N GLU A 24 -4.18 0.43 4.76
CA GLU A 24 -5.22 1.28 5.33
C GLU A 24 -5.00 1.48 6.83
N LYS A 25 -4.72 0.42 7.58
CA LYS A 25 -4.36 0.50 9.02
C LYS A 25 -3.11 1.34 9.27
N MET A 26 -2.12 1.26 8.37
CA MET A 26 -0.93 2.12 8.40
C MET A 26 -1.23 3.58 8.01
N GLY A 27 -2.43 3.87 7.49
CA GLY A 27 -2.84 5.19 7.03
C GLY A 27 -2.16 5.64 5.75
N VAL A 28 -1.59 4.74 4.94
CA VAL A 28 -0.93 5.09 3.66
C VAL A 28 -1.90 5.10 2.48
N VAL A 29 -3.02 4.39 2.59
CA VAL A 29 -4.13 4.43 1.63
C VAL A 29 -5.46 4.60 2.35
N ILE A 30 -6.49 5.00 1.61
CA ILE A 30 -7.88 5.06 2.04
C ILE A 30 -8.78 4.75 0.84
N LYS A 31 -9.99 4.24 1.08
CA LYS A 31 -11.03 4.19 0.02
C LYS A 31 -11.65 5.56 -0.19
N ASP A 32 -11.80 5.95 -1.45
CA ASP A 32 -12.59 7.12 -1.81
C ASP A 32 -14.10 6.82 -1.80
N LYS A 33 -14.93 7.81 -2.18
CA LYS A 33 -16.39 7.65 -2.22
C LYS A 33 -16.87 6.63 -3.24
N SER A 34 -16.06 6.33 -4.26
CA SER A 34 -16.34 5.34 -5.30
C SER A 34 -15.90 3.93 -4.90
N GLY A 35 -15.21 3.79 -3.75
CA GLY A 35 -14.65 2.53 -3.26
C GLY A 35 -13.25 2.23 -3.79
N ASP A 36 -12.63 3.17 -4.52
CA ASP A 36 -11.29 3.03 -5.08
C ASP A 36 -10.22 3.33 -4.03
N TRP A 37 -9.14 2.56 -4.06
CA TRP A 37 -7.99 2.79 -3.18
C TRP A 37 -7.15 3.97 -3.66
N ILE A 38 -7.02 4.99 -2.84
CA ILE A 38 -6.22 6.19 -3.12
C ILE A 38 -5.15 6.40 -2.06
N LEU A 39 -4.10 7.14 -2.41
CA LEU A 39 -3.03 7.51 -1.48
C LEU A 39 -3.46 8.65 -0.56
N THR A 40 -3.25 8.47 0.75
CA THR A 40 -3.34 9.55 1.73
C THR A 40 -2.18 10.54 1.57
N LYS A 41 -2.22 11.65 2.33
CA LYS A 41 -1.08 12.58 2.43
C LYS A 41 0.20 11.87 2.90
N TYR A 42 0.06 10.94 3.87
CA TYR A 42 1.17 10.15 4.37
C TYR A 42 1.67 9.12 3.34
N GLY A 43 0.76 8.43 2.64
CA GLY A 43 1.14 7.53 1.56
C GLY A 43 1.96 8.21 0.47
N ARG A 44 1.61 9.46 0.13
CA ARG A 44 2.39 10.27 -0.82
C ARG A 44 3.75 10.67 -0.26
N SER A 45 3.85 11.05 1.02
CA SER A 45 5.11 11.51 1.61
C SER A 45 6.17 10.40 1.72
N ILE A 46 5.76 9.14 1.93
CA ILE A 46 6.68 7.98 1.89
C ILE A 46 7.01 7.52 0.46
N GLY A 47 6.63 8.31 -0.56
CA GLY A 47 6.96 8.08 -1.96
C GLY A 47 5.95 7.24 -2.72
N GLY A 48 4.73 7.07 -2.21
CA GLY A 48 3.61 6.46 -2.92
C GLY A 48 3.20 7.24 -4.17
N LYS A 49 2.81 6.52 -5.22
CA LYS A 49 2.32 7.10 -6.49
C LYS A 49 1.20 6.24 -7.04
N MET A 50 0.22 6.86 -7.68
CA MET A 50 -0.78 6.12 -8.45
C MET A 50 -0.14 5.55 -9.71
N SER A 51 -0.53 4.34 -10.12
CA SER A 51 -0.12 3.77 -11.40
C SER A 51 -0.69 4.58 -12.55
N LYS A 52 0.06 4.64 -13.66
CA LYS A 52 -0.47 5.16 -14.93
C LYS A 52 -1.23 4.02 -15.60
N SER A 53 -2.55 3.98 -15.45
CA SER A 53 -3.42 3.00 -16.09
C SER A 53 -4.68 3.70 -16.60
N ASN A 54 -5.13 3.32 -17.80
CA ASN A 54 -6.35 3.86 -18.41
C ASN A 54 -7.63 3.22 -17.83
N TYR A 55 -7.52 2.14 -17.04
CA TYR A 55 -8.67 1.40 -16.52
C TYR A 55 -8.91 1.67 -15.03
N CYS A 56 -7.92 1.39 -14.18
CA CYS A 56 -8.01 1.63 -12.75
C CYS A 56 -6.60 1.95 -12.22
N SER A 57 -6.37 3.21 -11.85
CA SER A 57 -5.12 3.63 -11.24
C SER A 57 -5.07 3.11 -9.81
N VAL A 58 -4.00 2.43 -9.43
CA VAL A 58 -3.84 1.84 -8.10
C VAL A 58 -2.63 2.43 -7.37
N PRO A 59 -2.64 2.45 -6.03
CA PRO A 59 -1.47 2.84 -5.25
C PRO A 59 -0.28 1.92 -5.53
N THR A 60 0.88 2.52 -5.74
CA THR A 60 2.17 1.82 -5.90
C THR A 60 3.22 2.42 -5.00
N PHE A 61 4.14 1.59 -4.53
CA PHE A 61 5.29 2.01 -3.71
C PHE A 61 6.58 1.35 -4.20
N LYS A 62 7.74 1.92 -3.85
CA LYS A 62 9.00 1.17 -3.95
C LYS A 62 8.95 0.03 -2.93
N PHE A 63 9.19 -1.20 -3.37
CA PHE A 63 9.02 -2.39 -2.52
C PHE A 63 9.81 -2.29 -1.21
N GLU A 64 11.10 -2.01 -1.27
CA GLU A 64 11.98 -1.86 -0.09
C GLU A 64 11.47 -0.86 0.95
N ILE A 65 10.81 0.21 0.51
CA ILE A 65 10.26 1.23 1.42
C ILE A 65 8.99 0.71 2.09
N ILE A 66 8.05 0.17 1.29
CA ILE A 66 6.75 -0.24 1.83
C ILE A 66 6.86 -1.50 2.68
N GLU A 67 7.73 -2.44 2.30
CA GLU A 67 8.02 -3.64 3.08
C GLU A 67 8.58 -3.28 4.46
N LYS A 68 9.60 -2.41 4.52
CA LYS A 68 10.14 -1.92 5.79
C LYS A 68 9.05 -1.27 6.65
N LYS A 69 8.22 -0.43 6.05
CA LYS A 69 7.11 0.23 6.77
C LYS A 69 6.05 -0.75 7.28
N MET A 70 5.75 -1.81 6.52
CA MET A 70 4.85 -2.88 6.95
C MET A 70 5.42 -3.66 8.14
N ILE A 71 6.71 -3.99 8.11
CA ILE A 71 7.41 -4.67 9.21
C ILE A 71 7.45 -3.77 10.46
N ASP A 72 7.84 -2.50 10.30
CA ASP A 72 7.90 -1.53 11.40
C ASP A 72 6.53 -1.38 12.08
N PHE A 73 5.46 -1.26 11.29
CA PHE A 73 4.10 -1.16 11.81
C PHE A 73 3.68 -2.42 12.59
N TYR A 74 3.98 -3.60 12.05
CA TYR A 74 3.67 -4.87 12.72
C TYR A 74 4.37 -4.98 14.08
N ASN A 75 5.65 -4.63 14.15
CA ASN A 75 6.43 -4.65 15.39
C ASN A 75 5.94 -3.61 16.41
N MET A 76 5.38 -2.49 15.97
CA MET A 76 4.75 -1.50 16.87
C MET A 76 3.45 -2.02 17.47
N CYS A 77 2.64 -2.78 16.71
CA CYS A 77 1.37 -3.32 17.20
C CYS A 77 1.51 -4.53 18.15
N GLN A 78 2.69 -5.14 18.22
CA GLN A 78 2.97 -6.25 19.14
C GLN A 78 3.47 -5.80 20.52
N LYS A 79 3.70 -4.51 20.72
CA LYS A 79 4.03 -3.91 22.02
C LYS A 79 2.79 -3.34 22.68
#